data_AF-A0A0M8WKS3-F1
#
_entry.id   AF-A0A0M8WKS3-F1
#
_cell.length_a   1.000
_cell.length_b   1.000
_cell.length_c   1.000
_cell.angle_alpha   90.00
_cell.angle_beta   90.00
_cell.angle_gamma   90.00
#
_symmetry.space_group_name_H-M   'P 1'
#
loop_
_entity.id
_entity.type
_entity.pdbx_description
1 polymer ?
#
loop_
_entity_poly.entity_id
_entity_poly.type
_entity_poly.pdbx_seq_one_letter_code
_entity_poly.pdbx_strand_id
1 'polypeptide(L)'
;MTTLEEVVAALRNAADRAAAALAPLVIAEELADEAAALIKSAGQGSSALETEVDQTAGQFARIKPGVSELLGLLNAAQKGISGIVAALMGDGSPVPAAAPAITPTPSPAISPAAGPEPSWAQQQRPNLPSYITSGIYVDQDGHSDMVQSGSEPDGEHERINAFLIEQDLVTVPDGALATVSMHVEMKLAWRMREGDAHRVEVVINRVVCGGPMGCEELLEDVLPPGRELTVHDPVGSRVFRGRDAE
;
A
#
# COMPACT_ATOMS: atom_id res chain seq x y z
N MET A 1 -19.32 36.48 2.93
CA MET A 1 -18.39 36.03 3.97
C MET A 1 -18.47 34.53 3.96
N THR A 2 -17.37 33.83 3.70
CA THR A 2 -17.36 32.36 3.67
C THR A 2 -17.56 31.84 5.09
N THR A 3 -18.48 30.91 5.29
CA THR A 3 -18.72 30.31 6.61
C THR A 3 -17.62 29.29 6.93
N LEU A 4 -17.43 28.99 8.22
CA LEU A 4 -16.51 27.93 8.66
C LEU A 4 -16.88 26.57 8.04
N GLU A 5 -18.17 26.28 7.95
CA GLU A 5 -18.70 25.06 7.34
C GLU A 5 -18.35 24.96 5.85
N GLU A 6 -18.46 26.07 5.11
CA GLU A 6 -18.07 26.15 3.70
C GLU A 6 -16.56 25.89 3.51
N VAL A 7 -15.72 26.41 4.40
CA VAL A 7 -14.26 26.16 4.37
C VAL A 7 -13.95 24.68 4.64
N VAL A 8 -14.56 24.08 5.66
CA VAL A 8 -14.37 22.65 5.98
C VAL A 8 -14.86 21.75 4.85
N ALA A 9 -16.00 22.06 4.24
CA ALA A 9 -16.53 21.31 3.10
C ALA A 9 -15.59 21.40 1.88
N ALA A 10 -15.05 22.60 1.59
CA ALA A 10 -14.10 22.78 0.49
C ALA A 10 -12.79 22.00 0.72
N LEU A 11 -12.29 21.97 1.96
CA LEU A 11 -11.10 21.21 2.35
C LEU A 11 -11.32 19.69 2.19
N ARG A 12 -12.46 19.17 2.65
CA ARG A 12 -12.80 17.74 2.48
C ARG A 12 -12.90 17.35 1.01
N ASN A 13 -13.59 18.15 0.18
CA ASN A 13 -13.65 17.92 -1.26
C ASN A 13 -12.25 17.95 -1.92
N ALA A 14 -11.33 18.79 -1.44
CA ALA A 14 -9.95 18.78 -1.92
C ALA A 14 -9.20 17.49 -1.54
N ALA A 15 -9.40 16.99 -0.31
CA ALA A 15 -8.84 15.72 0.15
C ALA A 15 -9.40 14.52 -0.65
N ASP A 16 -10.69 14.50 -0.92
CA ASP A 16 -11.36 13.45 -1.71
C ASP A 16 -10.83 13.42 -3.15
N ARG A 17 -10.64 14.59 -3.77
CA ARG A 17 -10.04 14.70 -5.11
C ARG A 17 -8.58 14.23 -5.13
N ALA A 18 -7.82 14.55 -4.09
CA ALA A 18 -6.46 14.04 -3.94
C ALA A 18 -6.46 12.51 -3.80
N ALA A 19 -7.42 11.94 -3.07
CA ALA A 19 -7.56 10.49 -2.90
C ALA A 19 -7.90 9.81 -4.22
N ALA A 20 -8.85 10.38 -4.96
CA ALA A 20 -9.27 9.89 -6.28
C ALA A 20 -8.14 9.91 -7.32
N ALA A 21 -7.12 10.76 -7.15
CA ALA A 21 -5.98 10.83 -8.04
C ALA A 21 -4.91 9.76 -7.77
N LEU A 22 -4.92 9.11 -6.59
CA LEU A 22 -3.88 8.14 -6.21
C LEU A 22 -3.90 6.89 -7.11
N ALA A 23 -5.06 6.25 -7.29
CA ALA A 23 -5.17 5.02 -8.08
C ALA A 23 -4.80 5.22 -9.57
N PRO A 24 -5.27 6.28 -10.28
CA PRO A 24 -4.84 6.54 -11.65
C PRO A 24 -3.33 6.80 -11.79
N LEU A 25 -2.70 7.42 -10.79
CA LEU A 25 -1.25 7.64 -10.80
C LEU A 25 -0.48 6.33 -10.66
N VAL A 26 -0.93 5.44 -9.79
CA VAL A 26 -0.37 4.08 -9.65
C VAL A 26 -0.47 3.31 -10.96
N ILE A 27 -1.64 3.32 -11.61
CA ILE A 27 -1.84 2.68 -12.92
C ILE A 27 -0.91 3.31 -13.98
N ALA A 28 -0.73 4.63 -13.97
CA ALA A 28 0.17 5.30 -14.90
C ALA A 28 1.64 4.90 -14.73
N GLU A 29 2.08 4.62 -13.49
CA GLU A 29 3.42 4.09 -13.21
C GLU A 29 3.59 2.68 -13.79
N GLU A 30 2.62 1.79 -13.56
CA GLU A 30 2.66 0.40 -14.06
C GLU A 30 2.67 0.35 -15.59
N LEU A 31 1.77 1.09 -16.24
CA LEU A 31 1.71 1.19 -17.70
C LEU A 31 3.00 1.78 -18.29
N ALA A 32 3.69 2.67 -17.56
CA ALA A 32 4.96 3.22 -18.00
C ALA A 32 6.10 2.19 -17.93
N ASP A 33 6.17 1.40 -16.86
CA ASP A 33 7.15 0.31 -16.74
C ASP A 33 6.91 -0.75 -17.85
N GLU A 34 5.65 -1.12 -18.10
CA GLU A 34 5.28 -2.05 -19.17
C GLU A 34 5.66 -1.50 -20.56
N ALA A 35 5.32 -0.24 -20.85
CA ALA A 35 5.68 0.40 -22.12
C ALA A 35 7.20 0.43 -22.34
N ALA A 36 7.99 0.74 -21.30
CA ALA A 36 9.44 0.73 -21.38
C ALA A 36 10.00 -0.67 -21.71
N ALA A 37 9.42 -1.72 -21.12
CA ALA A 37 9.82 -3.10 -21.39
C ALA A 37 9.46 -3.52 -22.83
N LEU A 38 8.25 -3.21 -23.30
CA LEU A 38 7.80 -3.52 -24.66
C LEU A 38 8.65 -2.81 -25.72
N ILE A 39 9.00 -1.55 -25.51
CA ILE A 39 9.86 -0.78 -26.42
C ILE A 39 11.24 -1.43 -26.54
N LYS A 40 11.84 -1.81 -25.40
CA LYS A 40 13.14 -2.50 -25.40
C LYS A 40 13.07 -3.84 -26.11
N SER A 41 12.03 -4.63 -25.86
CA SER A 41 11.82 -5.91 -26.53
C SER A 41 11.66 -5.75 -28.04
N ALA A 42 10.83 -4.81 -28.49
CA ALA A 42 10.60 -4.56 -29.92
C ALA A 42 11.86 -4.05 -30.65
N GLY A 43 12.78 -3.41 -29.94
CA GLY A 43 14.05 -2.93 -30.48
C GLY A 43 15.15 -4.00 -30.61
N GLN A 44 14.97 -5.18 -30.00
CA GLN A 44 16.00 -6.22 -29.99
C GLN A 44 16.34 -6.68 -31.42
N GLY A 45 17.64 -6.70 -31.74
CA GLY A 45 18.14 -7.13 -33.05
C GLY A 45 18.19 -6.03 -34.11
N SER A 46 17.75 -4.80 -33.82
CA SER A 46 17.87 -3.66 -34.72
C SER A 46 18.95 -2.68 -34.25
N SER A 47 20.21 -2.90 -34.66
CA SER A 47 21.34 -2.02 -34.32
C SER A 47 21.19 -0.60 -34.87
N ALA A 48 20.32 -0.39 -35.86
CA ALA A 48 20.03 0.93 -36.42
C ALA A 48 19.10 1.77 -35.52
N LEU A 49 18.33 1.14 -34.62
CA LEU A 49 17.33 1.80 -33.77
C LEU A 49 17.71 1.81 -32.29
N GLU A 50 18.86 1.25 -31.91
CA GLU A 50 19.28 1.07 -30.51
C GLU A 50 19.21 2.38 -29.71
N THR A 51 19.71 3.48 -30.26
CA THR A 51 19.67 4.79 -29.59
C THR A 51 18.25 5.31 -29.39
N GLU A 52 17.37 5.15 -30.37
CA GLU A 52 15.98 5.63 -30.30
C GLU A 52 15.16 4.79 -29.31
N VAL A 53 15.34 3.47 -29.33
CA VAL A 53 14.73 2.52 -28.39
C VAL A 53 15.12 2.84 -26.95
N ASP A 54 16.41 3.01 -26.69
CA ASP A 54 16.91 3.35 -25.35
C ASP A 54 16.40 4.72 -24.89
N GLN A 55 16.37 5.70 -25.78
CA GLN A 55 15.86 7.03 -25.46
C GLN A 55 14.38 6.99 -25.10
N THR A 56 13.54 6.33 -25.90
CA THR A 56 12.08 6.27 -25.64
C THR A 56 11.78 5.43 -24.41
N ALA A 57 12.41 4.27 -24.23
CA ALA A 57 12.25 3.48 -23.01
C ALA A 57 12.71 4.27 -21.77
N GLY A 58 13.80 5.04 -21.89
CA GLY A 58 14.28 5.93 -20.84
C GLY A 58 13.32 7.08 -20.50
N GLN A 59 12.48 7.54 -21.45
CA GLN A 59 11.44 8.53 -21.17
C GLN A 59 10.30 7.93 -20.34
N PHE A 60 9.84 6.73 -20.68
CA PHE A 60 8.82 6.02 -19.89
C PHE A 60 9.32 5.68 -18.49
N ALA A 61 10.57 5.23 -18.35
CA ALA A 61 11.18 4.96 -17.04
C ALA A 61 11.28 6.18 -16.11
N ARG A 62 11.22 7.41 -16.64
CA ARG A 62 11.18 8.65 -15.84
C ARG A 62 9.81 8.98 -15.27
N ILE A 63 8.74 8.33 -15.75
CA ILE A 63 7.39 8.55 -15.23
C ILE A 63 7.30 8.07 -13.78
N LYS A 64 7.91 6.91 -13.48
CA LYS A 64 7.93 6.31 -12.14
C LYS A 64 8.42 7.23 -11.01
N PRO A 65 9.63 7.83 -11.07
CA PRO A 65 10.06 8.75 -10.02
C PRO A 65 9.16 9.99 -9.93
N GLY A 66 8.63 10.50 -11.05
CA GLY A 66 7.71 11.64 -11.04
C GLY A 66 6.35 11.34 -10.42
N VAL A 67 5.81 10.14 -10.69
CA VAL A 67 4.59 9.64 -10.04
C VAL A 67 4.81 9.47 -8.54
N SER A 68 5.92 8.86 -8.14
CA SER A 68 6.27 8.67 -6.72
C SER A 68 6.37 10.01 -5.97
N GLU A 69 7.01 11.01 -6.58
CA GLU A 69 7.06 12.37 -6.03
C GLU A 69 5.66 12.96 -5.88
N LEU A 70 4.80 12.85 -6.90
CA LEU A 70 3.45 13.38 -6.88
C LEU A 70 2.57 12.68 -5.83
N LEU A 71 2.68 11.36 -5.69
CA LEU A 71 2.01 10.59 -4.65
C LEU A 71 2.44 11.05 -3.25
N GLY A 72 3.74 11.29 -3.05
CA GLY A 72 4.27 11.84 -1.81
C GLY A 72 3.67 13.22 -1.48
N LEU A 73 3.60 14.11 -2.47
CA LEU A 73 2.98 15.44 -2.33
C LEU A 73 1.48 15.36 -2.01
N LEU A 74 0.74 14.47 -2.69
CA LEU A 74 -0.70 14.27 -2.44
C LEU A 74 -0.97 13.74 -1.03
N ASN A 75 -0.19 12.76 -0.57
CA ASN A 75 -0.29 12.23 0.79
C ASN A 75 0.02 13.30 1.85
N ALA A 76 1.06 14.10 1.63
CA ALA A 76 1.40 15.21 2.52
C ALA A 76 0.28 16.27 2.56
N ALA A 77 -0.31 16.60 1.41
CA ALA A 77 -1.43 17.53 1.32
C ALA A 77 -2.68 17.00 2.04
N GLN A 78 -3.03 15.72 1.86
CA GLN A 78 -4.15 15.10 2.58
C GLN A 78 -3.93 15.13 4.09
N LYS A 79 -2.73 14.79 4.56
CA LYS A 79 -2.40 14.86 6.00
C LYS A 79 -2.53 16.29 6.53
N GLY A 80 -2.05 17.28 5.78
CA GLY A 80 -2.19 18.70 6.13
C GLY A 80 -3.65 19.16 6.19
N ILE A 81 -4.46 18.78 5.19
CA ILE A 81 -5.89 19.10 5.14
C ILE A 81 -6.62 18.49 6.34
N SER A 82 -6.40 17.21 6.64
CA SER A 82 -7.00 16.55 7.80
C SER A 82 -6.63 17.23 9.12
N GLY A 83 -5.36 17.65 9.28
CA GLY A 83 -4.91 18.39 10.45
C GLY A 83 -5.59 19.75 10.59
N ILE A 84 -5.76 20.50 9.49
CA ILE A 84 -6.47 21.78 9.48
C ILE A 84 -7.95 21.59 9.83
N VAL A 85 -8.61 20.59 9.23
CA VAL A 85 -10.02 20.29 9.53
C VAL A 85 -10.20 19.93 11.01
N ALA A 86 -9.32 19.11 11.60
CA ALA A 86 -9.36 18.78 13.02
C ALA A 86 -9.19 20.04 13.92
N ALA A 87 -8.22 20.89 13.59
CA ALA A 87 -8.00 22.14 14.31
C ALA A 87 -9.20 23.11 14.22
N LEU A 88 -9.83 23.22 13.04
CA LEU A 88 -11.00 24.07 12.81
C LEU A 88 -12.27 23.55 13.50
N MET A 89 -12.42 22.23 13.64
CA MET A 89 -13.56 21.59 14.29
C MET A 89 -13.45 21.55 15.82
N GLY A 90 -12.37 22.07 16.40
CA GLY A 90 -12.24 22.25 17.84
C GLY A 90 -11.47 21.16 18.59
N ASP A 91 -10.76 20.26 17.89
CA ASP A 91 -9.81 19.34 18.54
C ASP A 91 -8.46 20.01 18.90
N GLY A 92 -8.35 21.33 18.72
CA GLY A 92 -7.18 22.13 19.05
C GLY A 92 -7.19 22.62 20.49
N SER A 93 -6.54 21.91 21.41
CA SER A 93 -6.19 22.44 22.72
C SER A 93 -5.04 23.46 22.57
N PRO A 94 -5.18 24.71 23.04
CA PRO A 94 -4.08 25.68 23.02
C PRO A 94 -3.06 25.33 24.11
N VAL A 95 -1.78 25.37 23.78
CA VAL A 95 -0.68 25.35 24.74
C VAL A 95 -0.72 26.62 25.60
N PRO A 96 -0.56 26.53 26.93
CA PRO A 96 0.09 27.62 27.66
C PRO A 96 1.28 27.14 28.51
N ALA A 97 2.16 28.13 28.72
CA ALA A 97 3.47 28.07 29.32
C ALA A 97 3.50 27.61 30.79
N ALA A 98 4.70 27.21 31.20
CA ALA A 98 5.03 26.63 32.49
C ALA A 98 4.91 27.57 33.72
N ALA A 99 4.36 26.98 34.79
CA ALA A 99 4.67 27.10 36.24
C ALA A 99 4.26 28.36 37.05
N PRO A 100 4.08 28.28 38.40
CA PRO A 100 4.23 27.12 39.30
C PRO A 100 3.01 26.78 40.21
N ALA A 101 3.16 25.62 40.85
CA ALA A 101 2.32 24.88 41.81
C ALA A 101 1.41 25.66 42.77
N ILE A 102 0.14 25.23 42.79
CA ILE A 102 -0.70 25.15 43.99
C ILE A 102 -1.67 23.97 43.81
N THR A 103 -1.57 22.99 44.70
CA THR A 103 -2.48 21.85 44.81
C THR A 103 -3.78 22.28 45.50
N PRO A 104 -4.94 22.04 44.87
CA PRO A 104 -6.08 21.56 45.63
C PRO A 104 -6.75 20.34 44.97
N THR A 105 -6.98 19.34 45.82
CA THR A 105 -8.00 18.28 45.81
C THR A 105 -8.75 18.00 44.49
N PRO A 106 -8.60 16.81 43.86
CA PRO A 106 -9.41 16.46 42.71
C PRO A 106 -10.85 16.12 43.15
N SER A 107 -11.80 16.96 42.73
CA SER A 107 -13.17 16.53 42.45
C SER A 107 -13.15 15.39 41.42
N PRO A 108 -14.11 14.45 41.45
CA PRO A 108 -14.17 13.39 40.46
C PRO A 108 -14.35 14.00 39.06
N ALA A 109 -13.28 13.98 38.28
CA ALA A 109 -13.29 14.36 36.89
C ALA A 109 -14.14 13.33 36.13
N ILE A 110 -15.21 13.82 35.51
CA ILE A 110 -15.90 13.09 34.45
C ILE A 110 -14.86 12.93 33.35
N SER A 111 -14.34 11.71 33.18
CA SER A 111 -13.46 11.36 32.08
C SER A 111 -14.13 11.79 30.78
N PRO A 112 -13.50 12.59 29.92
CA PRO A 112 -13.98 12.76 28.56
C PRO A 112 -14.01 11.37 27.93
N ALA A 113 -15.14 11.02 27.32
CA ALA A 113 -15.28 9.76 26.62
C ALA A 113 -14.13 9.64 25.63
N ALA A 114 -13.30 8.61 25.81
CA ALA A 114 -12.23 8.28 24.88
C ALA A 114 -12.83 8.22 23.47
N GLY A 115 -12.25 8.98 22.54
CA GLY A 115 -12.55 8.78 21.13
C GLY A 115 -12.29 7.31 20.76
N PRO A 116 -12.83 6.82 19.65
CA PRO A 116 -12.55 5.46 19.20
C PRO A 116 -11.03 5.29 19.08
N GLU A 117 -10.49 4.31 19.81
CA GLU A 117 -9.08 3.92 19.71
C GLU A 117 -8.74 3.66 18.23
N PRO A 118 -7.60 4.18 17.72
CA PRO A 118 -7.19 3.92 16.34
C PRO A 118 -7.04 2.42 16.13
N SER A 119 -7.51 1.93 14.99
CA SER A 119 -7.33 0.53 14.59
C SER A 119 -5.84 0.16 14.55
N TRP A 120 -5.53 -1.13 14.73
CA TRP A 120 -4.16 -1.64 14.65
C TRP A 120 -3.46 -1.19 13.35
N ALA A 121 -4.12 -1.30 12.20
CA ALA A 121 -3.58 -0.86 10.91
C ALA A 121 -3.24 0.65 10.89
N GLN A 122 -4.08 1.50 11.49
CA GLN A 122 -3.80 2.94 11.61
C GLN A 122 -2.60 3.22 12.51
N GLN A 123 -2.41 2.43 13.57
CA GLN A 123 -1.26 2.55 14.46
C GLN A 123 0.05 2.11 13.79
N GLN A 124 0.01 1.08 12.93
CA GLN A 124 1.20 0.55 12.28
C GLN A 124 1.62 1.31 11.01
N ARG A 125 0.69 1.94 10.31
CA ARG A 125 0.98 2.64 9.04
C ARG A 125 2.12 3.68 9.11
N PRO A 126 2.27 4.50 10.16
CA PRO A 126 3.40 5.42 10.30
C PRO A 126 4.77 4.75 10.41
N ASN A 127 4.82 3.45 10.75
CA ASN A 127 6.06 2.70 10.92
C ASN A 127 6.57 2.09 9.61
N LEU A 128 5.78 2.16 8.52
CA LEU A 128 6.17 1.60 7.23
C LEU A 128 7.22 2.48 6.53
N PRO A 129 8.34 1.89 6.05
CA PRO A 129 9.27 2.57 5.17
C PRO A 129 8.57 3.21 3.97
N SER A 130 8.94 4.45 3.61
CA SER A 130 8.35 5.14 2.45
C SER A 130 9.10 4.92 1.13
N TYR A 131 10.30 4.35 1.18
CA TYR A 131 11.19 4.21 0.00
C TYR A 131 11.02 2.88 -0.73
N ILE A 132 10.20 1.96 -0.21
CA ILE A 132 9.94 0.64 -0.78
C ILE A 132 8.51 0.20 -0.41
N THR A 133 7.85 -0.58 -1.27
CA THR A 133 6.59 -1.20 -0.88
C THR A 133 6.85 -2.17 0.27
N SER A 134 6.18 -1.94 1.39
CA SER A 134 6.40 -2.65 2.64
C SER A 134 5.10 -2.85 3.38
N GLY A 135 5.08 -3.88 4.23
CA GLY A 135 4.01 -4.12 5.16
C GLY A 135 4.51 -4.58 6.52
N ILE A 136 3.69 -4.37 7.53
CA ILE A 136 3.84 -4.98 8.86
C ILE A 136 2.63 -5.88 9.02
N TYR A 137 2.86 -7.14 9.37
CA TYR A 137 1.78 -8.09 9.59
C TYR A 137 1.72 -8.53 11.05
N VAL A 138 0.58 -9.09 11.42
CA VAL A 138 0.36 -9.82 12.67
C VAL A 138 -0.42 -11.09 12.36
N ASP A 139 -0.02 -12.21 12.95
CA ASP A 139 -0.74 -13.49 12.82
C ASP A 139 -1.69 -13.75 14.01
N GLN A 140 -2.39 -14.89 13.98
CA GLN A 140 -3.32 -15.30 15.03
C GLN A 140 -2.69 -15.47 16.42
N ASP A 141 -1.38 -15.71 16.50
CA ASP A 141 -0.65 -15.95 17.74
C ASP A 141 -0.01 -14.64 18.26
N GLY A 142 -0.22 -13.53 17.54
CA GLY A 142 0.31 -12.22 17.86
C GLY A 142 1.76 -12.03 17.40
N HIS A 143 2.32 -12.94 16.61
CA HIS A 143 3.63 -12.73 16.01
C HIS A 143 3.52 -11.60 14.99
N SER A 144 4.46 -10.65 15.01
CA SER A 144 4.50 -9.53 14.07
C SER A 144 5.90 -9.35 13.50
N ASP A 145 5.96 -9.15 12.19
CA ASP A 145 7.19 -8.82 11.47
C ASP A 145 6.91 -7.89 10.29
N MET A 146 7.98 -7.31 9.74
CA MET A 146 7.97 -6.50 8.53
C MET A 146 8.27 -7.37 7.30
N VAL A 147 7.58 -7.08 6.21
CA VAL A 147 7.76 -7.70 4.89
C VAL A 147 7.93 -6.61 3.84
N GLN A 148 8.78 -6.85 2.85
CA GLN A 148 9.08 -5.89 1.79
C GLN A 148 8.88 -6.51 0.42
N SER A 149 8.47 -5.69 -0.55
CA SER A 149 8.40 -6.12 -1.94
C SER A 149 9.79 -6.34 -2.54
N GLY A 150 9.87 -7.10 -3.62
CA GLY A 150 11.10 -7.34 -4.37
C GLY A 150 11.70 -8.71 -4.11
N SER A 151 12.86 -8.96 -4.70
CA SER A 151 13.59 -10.22 -4.55
C SER A 151 14.18 -10.39 -3.14
N GLU A 152 14.09 -11.60 -2.61
CA GLU A 152 14.75 -11.99 -1.37
C GLU A 152 15.86 -13.02 -1.62
N PRO A 153 16.96 -13.02 -0.82
CA PRO A 153 18.07 -13.94 -1.02
C PRO A 153 17.73 -15.43 -0.85
N ASP A 154 16.62 -15.74 -0.18
CA ASP A 154 16.16 -17.10 0.11
C ASP A 154 15.37 -17.72 -1.05
N GLY A 155 15.12 -16.94 -2.09
CA GLY A 155 14.43 -17.35 -3.30
C GLY A 155 12.90 -17.47 -3.17
N GLU A 156 12.30 -16.82 -2.17
CA GLU A 156 10.85 -16.89 -1.93
C GLU A 156 10.03 -16.48 -3.17
N HIS A 157 10.40 -15.36 -3.80
CA HIS A 157 9.74 -14.83 -4.99
C HIS A 157 9.85 -15.73 -6.23
N GLU A 158 10.93 -16.51 -6.42
CA GLU A 158 11.00 -17.50 -7.50
C GLU A 158 10.09 -18.70 -7.22
N ARG A 159 9.97 -19.16 -5.96
CA ARG A 159 9.04 -20.24 -5.60
C ARG A 159 7.58 -19.84 -5.82
N ILE A 160 7.22 -18.61 -5.45
CA ILE A 160 5.89 -18.07 -5.72
C ILE A 160 5.65 -18.02 -7.23
N ASN A 161 6.60 -17.52 -8.02
CA ASN A 161 6.47 -17.47 -9.47
C ASN A 161 6.30 -18.87 -10.09
N ALA A 162 7.11 -19.84 -9.66
CA ALA A 162 7.01 -21.22 -10.11
C ALA A 162 5.62 -21.79 -9.81
N PHE A 163 5.11 -21.58 -8.59
CA PHE A 163 3.76 -22.00 -8.22
C PHE A 163 2.70 -21.38 -9.13
N LEU A 164 2.75 -20.07 -9.37
CA LEU A 164 1.77 -19.39 -10.23
C LEU A 164 1.76 -19.95 -11.66
N ILE A 165 2.93 -20.29 -12.21
CA ILE A 165 3.04 -20.91 -13.55
C ILE A 165 2.55 -22.36 -13.52
N GLU A 166 2.96 -23.14 -12.52
CA GLU A 166 2.59 -24.56 -12.38
C GLU A 166 1.08 -24.76 -12.19
N GLN A 167 0.40 -23.79 -11.59
CA GLN A 167 -1.05 -23.77 -11.41
C GLN A 167 -1.80 -23.12 -12.58
N ASP A 168 -1.11 -22.71 -13.66
CA ASP A 168 -1.70 -22.02 -14.82
C ASP A 168 -2.44 -20.72 -14.43
N LEU A 169 -2.02 -20.08 -13.34
CA LEU A 169 -2.60 -18.82 -12.84
C LEU A 169 -2.03 -17.61 -13.56
N VAL A 170 -0.81 -17.74 -14.09
CA VAL A 170 -0.14 -16.71 -14.90
C VAL A 170 0.58 -17.35 -16.08
N THR A 171 0.62 -16.63 -17.20
CA THR A 171 1.48 -16.99 -18.33
C THR A 171 2.52 -15.89 -18.52
N VAL A 172 3.80 -16.25 -18.37
CA VAL A 172 4.92 -15.33 -18.56
C VAL A 172 5.87 -15.86 -19.64
N PRO A 173 6.59 -14.98 -20.37
CA PRO A 173 7.63 -15.40 -21.29
C PRO A 173 8.72 -16.26 -20.62
N ASP A 174 9.38 -17.12 -21.39
CA ASP A 174 10.46 -17.96 -20.89
C ASP A 174 11.55 -17.13 -20.18
N GLY A 175 11.85 -17.48 -18.94
CA GLY A 175 12.84 -16.81 -18.10
C GLY A 175 12.38 -15.49 -17.48
N ALA A 176 11.14 -15.05 -17.71
CA ALA A 176 10.53 -13.92 -17.01
C ALA A 176 9.87 -14.36 -15.69
N LEU A 177 9.68 -13.40 -14.78
CA LEU A 177 8.93 -13.57 -13.55
C LEU A 177 7.64 -12.75 -13.60
N ALA A 178 6.56 -13.29 -13.06
CA ALA A 178 5.36 -12.54 -12.76
C ALA A 178 5.69 -11.54 -11.66
N THR A 179 5.55 -10.24 -11.93
CA THR A 179 5.91 -9.16 -10.99
C THR A 179 5.21 -9.29 -9.64
N VAL A 180 3.97 -9.79 -9.66
CA VAL A 180 3.18 -10.10 -8.46
C VAL A 180 3.86 -11.07 -7.51
N SER A 181 4.75 -11.96 -7.98
CA SER A 181 5.47 -12.89 -7.10
C SER A 181 6.40 -12.20 -6.10
N MET A 182 6.74 -10.93 -6.36
CA MET A 182 7.56 -10.10 -5.50
C MET A 182 6.74 -9.20 -4.57
N HIS A 183 5.40 -9.20 -4.68
CA HIS A 183 4.54 -8.32 -3.89
C HIS A 183 4.43 -8.80 -2.44
N VAL A 184 4.19 -7.85 -1.53
CA VAL A 184 4.12 -8.10 -0.08
C VAL A 184 3.03 -9.12 0.24
N GLU A 185 1.87 -8.97 -0.38
CA GLU A 185 0.68 -9.77 -0.18
C GLU A 185 0.92 -11.22 -0.62
N MET A 186 1.59 -11.41 -1.75
CA MET A 186 1.93 -12.75 -2.26
C MET A 186 2.90 -13.49 -1.36
N LYS A 187 3.91 -12.79 -0.83
CA LYS A 187 4.83 -13.36 0.14
C LYS A 187 4.12 -13.80 1.41
N LEU A 188 3.20 -12.99 1.92
CA LEU A 188 2.41 -13.39 3.11
C LEU A 188 1.51 -14.58 2.82
N ALA A 189 0.80 -14.59 1.69
CA ALA A 189 0.00 -15.74 1.28
C ALA A 189 0.86 -17.02 1.13
N TRP A 190 2.07 -16.88 0.59
CA TRP A 190 3.03 -17.97 0.46
C TRP A 190 3.55 -18.48 1.81
N ARG A 191 3.93 -17.59 2.73
CA ARG A 191 4.32 -17.96 4.10
C ARG A 191 3.19 -18.62 4.86
N MET A 192 1.95 -18.17 4.65
CA MET A 192 0.77 -18.88 5.14
C MET A 192 0.68 -20.27 4.50
N ARG A 193 0.91 -20.43 3.20
CA ARG A 193 0.94 -21.75 2.54
C ARG A 193 2.00 -22.70 3.10
N GLU A 194 3.19 -22.22 3.40
CA GLU A 194 4.28 -23.04 3.93
C GLU A 194 4.23 -23.23 5.46
N GLY A 195 3.49 -22.38 6.18
CA GLY A 195 3.37 -22.41 7.63
C GLY A 195 1.98 -22.79 8.15
N ASP A 196 1.75 -22.55 9.45
CA ASP A 196 0.50 -22.90 10.16
C ASP A 196 -0.40 -21.67 10.44
N ALA A 197 -0.05 -20.50 9.92
CA ALA A 197 -0.86 -19.29 10.07
C ALA A 197 -2.17 -19.40 9.28
N HIS A 198 -3.30 -19.48 9.99
CA HIS A 198 -4.67 -19.51 9.47
C HIS A 198 -5.25 -18.11 9.23
N ARG A 199 -4.86 -17.13 10.04
CA ARG A 199 -5.27 -15.73 9.90
C ARG A 199 -4.07 -14.81 10.02
N VAL A 200 -3.91 -13.94 9.04
CA VAL A 200 -2.92 -12.87 9.04
C VAL A 200 -3.59 -11.55 8.72
N GLU A 201 -3.24 -10.49 9.45
CA GLU A 201 -3.62 -9.12 9.17
C GLU A 201 -2.36 -8.33 8.81
N VAL A 202 -2.36 -7.60 7.69
CA VAL A 202 -1.21 -6.83 7.22
C VAL A 202 -1.62 -5.40 6.90
N VAL A 203 -0.84 -4.42 7.34
CA VAL A 203 -0.90 -3.05 6.80
C VAL A 203 0.19 -2.88 5.76
N ILE A 204 -0.16 -2.31 4.61
CA ILE A 204 0.80 -2.01 3.54
C ILE A 204 0.75 -0.53 3.15
N ASN A 205 1.85 -0.03 2.61
CA ASN A 205 1.99 1.37 2.18
C ASN A 205 1.66 1.62 0.70
N ARG A 206 1.31 0.56 -0.04
CA ARG A 206 0.92 0.60 -1.46
C ARG A 206 -0.49 0.02 -1.62
N VAL A 207 -1.24 0.48 -2.59
CA VAL A 207 -2.55 -0.11 -2.95
C VAL A 207 -2.30 -1.51 -3.50
N VAL A 208 -3.11 -2.49 -3.08
CA VAL A 208 -3.05 -3.84 -3.65
C VAL A 208 -3.28 -3.76 -5.15
N CYS A 209 -2.41 -4.37 -5.97
CA CYS A 209 -2.58 -4.30 -7.42
C CYS A 209 -3.84 -5.08 -7.85
N GLY A 210 -4.66 -4.42 -8.67
CA GLY A 210 -5.87 -4.99 -9.26
C GLY A 210 -5.65 -5.44 -10.71
N GLY A 211 -6.75 -5.84 -11.35
CA GLY A 211 -6.77 -6.25 -12.75
C GLY A 211 -6.32 -7.70 -12.99
N PRO A 212 -6.29 -8.13 -14.27
CA PRO A 212 -5.91 -9.48 -14.64
C PRO A 212 -4.50 -9.82 -14.15
N MET A 213 -4.35 -10.96 -13.47
CA MET A 213 -3.10 -11.42 -12.86
C MET A 213 -2.57 -10.51 -11.73
N GLY A 214 -3.41 -9.61 -11.19
CA GLY A 214 -3.09 -8.79 -10.01
C GLY A 214 -3.25 -9.56 -8.69
N CYS A 215 -2.77 -8.99 -7.60
CA CYS A 215 -2.91 -9.56 -6.26
C CYS A 215 -4.39 -9.72 -5.87
N GLU A 216 -5.26 -8.78 -6.28
CA GLU A 216 -6.69 -8.87 -5.99
C GLU A 216 -7.34 -10.14 -6.57
N GLU A 217 -6.84 -10.64 -7.70
CA GLU A 217 -7.36 -11.83 -8.36
C GLU A 217 -6.69 -13.10 -7.83
N LEU A 218 -5.36 -13.06 -7.70
CA LEU A 218 -4.54 -14.26 -7.45
C LEU A 218 -4.42 -14.66 -5.98
N LEU A 219 -4.64 -13.73 -5.03
CA LEU A 219 -4.38 -14.02 -3.61
C LEU A 219 -5.19 -15.19 -3.08
N GLU A 220 -6.44 -15.32 -3.53
CA GLU A 220 -7.34 -16.39 -3.09
C GLU A 220 -6.91 -17.76 -3.62
N ASP A 221 -6.20 -17.83 -4.74
CA ASP A 221 -5.68 -19.08 -5.32
C ASP A 221 -4.31 -19.45 -4.70
N VAL A 222 -3.52 -18.45 -4.29
CA VAL A 222 -2.26 -18.66 -3.56
C VAL A 222 -2.51 -19.02 -2.09
N LEU A 223 -3.55 -18.48 -1.45
CA LEU A 223 -3.89 -18.85 -0.08
C LEU A 223 -4.40 -20.29 0.02
N PRO A 224 -3.95 -21.09 1.01
CA PRO A 224 -4.53 -22.40 1.26
C PRO A 224 -6.01 -22.32 1.67
N PRO A 225 -6.81 -23.35 1.36
CA PRO A 225 -8.23 -23.38 1.72
C PRO A 225 -8.46 -23.14 3.22
N GLY A 226 -9.47 -22.33 3.53
CA GLY A 226 -9.87 -22.03 4.91
C GLY A 226 -8.95 -21.05 5.65
N ARG A 227 -7.95 -20.47 4.98
CA ARG A 227 -7.09 -19.41 5.53
C ARG A 227 -7.52 -18.02 5.08
N GLU A 228 -7.25 -17.02 5.91
CA GLU A 228 -7.72 -15.64 5.74
C GLU A 228 -6.56 -14.64 5.86
N LEU A 229 -6.36 -13.82 4.81
CA LEU A 229 -5.43 -12.70 4.82
C LEU A 229 -6.23 -11.39 4.75
N THR A 230 -6.13 -10.55 5.78
CA THR A 230 -6.71 -9.21 5.78
C THR A 230 -5.63 -8.20 5.41
N VAL A 231 -5.84 -7.47 4.31
CA VAL A 231 -4.90 -6.46 3.81
C VAL A 231 -5.48 -5.06 4.03
N HIS A 232 -4.73 -4.22 4.76
CA HIS A 232 -5.02 -2.81 4.99
C HIS A 232 -4.10 -1.95 4.14
N ASP A 233 -4.57 -1.58 2.96
CA ASP A 233 -3.86 -0.71 2.05
C ASP A 233 -4.27 0.76 2.22
N PRO A 234 -3.69 1.72 1.48
CA PRO A 234 -4.05 3.13 1.58
C PRO A 234 -5.51 3.46 1.26
N VAL A 235 -6.23 2.61 0.51
CA VAL A 235 -7.62 2.86 0.10
C VAL A 235 -8.64 2.19 1.02
N GLY A 236 -8.26 1.12 1.71
CA GLY A 236 -9.15 0.45 2.65
C GLY A 236 -8.63 -0.89 3.15
N SER A 237 -9.56 -1.66 3.72
CA SER A 237 -9.31 -3.01 4.23
C SER A 237 -10.03 -4.02 3.35
N ARG A 238 -9.36 -5.11 2.99
CA ARG A 238 -9.91 -6.21 2.20
C ARG A 238 -9.54 -7.54 2.83
N VAL A 239 -10.43 -8.52 2.72
CA VAL A 239 -10.23 -9.87 3.25
C VAL A 239 -10.18 -10.83 2.08
N PHE A 240 -9.07 -11.55 1.97
CA PHE A 240 -8.86 -12.61 0.98
C PHE A 240 -8.97 -13.96 1.69
N ARG A 241 -9.66 -14.91 1.05
CA ARG A 241 -9.87 -16.25 1.59
C ARG A 241 -9.39 -17.29 0.59
N GLY A 242 -8.59 -18.24 1.06
CA GLY A 242 -8.11 -19.32 0.21
C GLY A 242 -9.26 -20.17 -0.31
N ARG A 243 -9.28 -20.40 -1.62
CA ARG A 243 -10.26 -21.27 -2.28
C ARG A 243 -9.91 -22.73 -2.07
N ASP A 244 -10.94 -23.58 -2.05
CA ASP A 244 -10.75 -25.01 -2.20
C ASP A 244 -10.20 -25.30 -3.61
N ALA A 245 -9.26 -26.24 -3.72
CA ALA A 245 -8.85 -26.75 -5.03
C ALA A 245 -10.01 -27.59 -5.59
N GLU A 246 -10.70 -27.09 -6.62
CA GLU A 246 -11.73 -27.84 -7.37
C GLU A 246 -11.13 -28.98 -8.21
#